data_AF-A0A8T7CL32-F1
#
_entry.id   AF-A0A8T7CL32-F1
#
_cell.length_a   1.000
_cell.length_b   1.000
_cell.length_c   1.000
_cell.angle_alpha   90.00
_cell.angle_beta   90.00
_cell.angle_gamma   90.00
#
_symmetry.space_group_name_H-M   'P 1'
#
loop_
_entity.id
_entity.type
_entity.pdbx_description
1 polymer ?
#
loop_
_entity_poly.entity_id
_entity_poly.type
_entity_poly.pdbx_seq_one_letter_code
_entity_poly.pdbx_strand_id
1 'polypeptide(L)'
;KSGFEYREGGAARGAELAKDWVANRYHKVGDEFSEDWDLSGAIEDIQIYFMIGNELASSDVWPTWYPGNEFKSIRDASLAQSR
;
A
#
# COMPACT_ATOMS: atom_id res chain seq x y z
N LYS A 1 -5.73 0.46 5.47
CA LYS A 1 -5.75 1.82 6.08
C LYS A 1 -4.98 2.72 5.13
N SER A 2 -5.51 3.88 4.75
CA SER A 2 -4.77 4.88 3.99
C SER A 2 -3.68 5.48 4.89
N GLY A 3 -2.47 5.68 4.37
CA GLY A 3 -1.26 6.12 5.11
C GLY A 3 -1.30 7.57 5.62
N PHE A 4 -2.42 8.02 6.17
CA PHE A 4 -2.62 9.39 6.68
C PHE A 4 -2.35 9.52 8.19
N GLU A 5 -1.94 8.44 8.86
CA GLU A 5 -1.48 8.50 10.26
C GLU A 5 0.03 8.66 10.29
N TYR A 6 0.48 9.89 10.49
CA TYR A 6 1.90 10.16 10.66
C TYR A 6 2.35 9.68 12.04
N ARG A 7 3.50 9.00 12.15
CA ARG A 7 3.97 8.47 13.45
C ARG A 7 4.11 9.58 14.49
N GLU A 8 4.61 10.74 14.06
CA GLU A 8 4.66 11.94 14.86
C GLU A 8 3.47 12.87 14.52
N GLY A 9 2.66 13.20 15.52
CA GLY A 9 1.48 14.08 15.34
C GLY A 9 0.22 13.39 14.81
N GLY A 10 0.27 12.09 14.51
CA GLY A 10 -0.90 11.25 14.25
C GLY A 10 -1.70 11.64 13.01
N ALA A 11 -2.98 11.27 13.01
CA ALA A 11 -3.91 11.52 11.90
C ALA A 11 -4.09 13.01 11.56
N ALA A 12 -4.07 13.88 12.57
CA ALA A 12 -4.24 15.32 12.37
C ALA A 12 -3.09 15.90 11.54
N ARG A 13 -1.84 15.52 11.87
CA ARG A 13 -0.66 15.95 11.11
C ARG A 13 -0.67 15.41 9.69
N GLY A 14 -1.00 14.13 9.51
CA GLY A 14 -1.07 13.54 8.17
C GLY A 14 -2.15 14.17 7.29
N ALA A 15 -3.31 14.54 7.87
CA ALA A 15 -4.36 15.26 7.16
C ALA A 15 -3.94 16.67 6.71
N GLU A 16 -3.21 17.40 7.57
CA GLU A 16 -2.66 18.72 7.23
C GLU A 16 -1.67 18.64 6.06
N LEU A 17 -0.70 17.72 6.15
CA LEU A 17 0.29 17.49 5.10
C LEU A 17 -0.34 17.05 3.78
N ALA A 18 -1.31 16.14 3.83
CA ALA A 18 -2.04 15.69 2.65
C ALA A 18 -2.83 16.84 1.98
N LYS A 19 -3.46 17.70 2.79
CA LYS A 19 -4.20 18.85 2.28
C LYS A 19 -3.27 19.86 1.59
N ASP A 20 -2.12 20.16 2.21
CA ASP A 20 -1.10 21.02 1.61
C ASP A 20 -0.57 20.44 0.29
N TRP A 21 -0.22 19.14 0.30
CA TRP A 21 0.28 18.43 -0.87
C TRP A 21 -0.70 18.49 -2.04
N VAL A 22 -1.97 18.15 -1.80
CA VAL A 22 -3.01 18.17 -2.85
C VAL A 22 -3.27 19.58 -3.36
N ALA A 23 -3.26 20.59 -2.47
CA ALA A 23 -3.49 21.97 -2.85
C ALA A 23 -2.34 22.53 -3.71
N ASN A 24 -1.08 22.19 -3.38
CA ASN A 24 0.07 22.93 -3.87
C ASN A 24 0.99 22.12 -4.81
N ARG A 25 1.05 20.80 -4.69
CA ARG A 25 2.08 19.97 -5.35
C ARG A 25 1.52 18.86 -6.25
N TYR A 26 0.49 18.13 -5.83
CA TYR A 26 -0.05 16.99 -6.58
C TYR A 26 -0.39 17.33 -8.04
N HIS A 27 0.18 16.57 -9.00
CA HIS A 27 -0.01 16.75 -10.44
C HIS A 27 0.40 18.16 -10.97
N LYS A 28 1.34 18.82 -10.29
CA LYS A 28 1.85 20.15 -10.65
C LYS A 28 3.37 20.14 -10.70
N VAL A 29 3.96 21.25 -11.10
CA VAL A 29 5.43 21.41 -11.15
C VAL A 29 6.12 21.25 -9.78
N GLY A 30 5.38 21.39 -8.68
CA GLY A 30 5.91 21.15 -7.33
C GLY A 30 5.91 19.68 -6.90
N ASP A 31 5.50 18.76 -7.78
CA ASP A 31 5.55 17.30 -7.57
C ASP A 31 6.97 16.78 -7.84
N GLU A 32 7.91 17.22 -7.01
CA GLU A 32 9.33 16.93 -7.13
C GLU A 32 9.88 16.34 -5.82
N PHE A 33 10.95 15.56 -5.94
CA PHE A 33 11.69 15.05 -4.79
C PHE A 33 12.21 16.19 -3.90
N SER A 34 12.18 15.97 -2.58
CA SER A 34 12.79 16.85 -1.59
C SER A 34 13.62 16.04 -0.60
N GLU A 35 14.81 16.55 -0.27
CA GLU A 35 15.70 15.97 0.72
C GLU A 35 15.12 16.03 2.15
N ASP A 36 14.13 16.89 2.40
CA ASP A 36 13.48 17.04 3.70
C ASP A 36 12.38 15.98 3.96
N TRP A 37 12.10 15.09 3.00
CA TRP A 37 11.09 14.06 3.18
C TRP A 37 11.54 12.96 4.14
N ASP A 38 10.72 12.66 5.14
CA ASP A 38 10.83 11.41 5.88
C ASP A 38 10.31 10.25 5.02
N LEU A 39 11.25 9.49 4.46
CA LEU A 39 10.98 8.35 3.59
C LEU A 39 10.81 7.03 4.37
N SER A 40 10.83 7.04 5.71
CA SER A 40 10.77 5.80 6.51
C SER A 40 9.51 4.98 6.22
N GLY A 41 8.35 5.62 6.02
CA GLY A 41 7.12 4.94 5.61
C GLY A 41 7.20 4.31 4.21
N ALA A 42 7.79 5.02 3.26
CA ALA A 42 7.99 4.51 1.91
C ALA A 42 8.93 3.30 1.88
N ILE A 43 9.95 3.28 2.74
CA ILE A 43 10.85 2.13 2.90
C ILE A 43 10.09 0.91 3.43
N GLU A 44 9.22 1.07 4.43
CA GLU A 44 8.38 -0.01 4.94
C GLU A 44 7.44 -0.59 3.86
N ASP A 45 6.83 0.29 3.06
CA ASP A 45 5.99 -0.14 1.93
C ASP A 45 6.80 -0.96 0.91
N ILE A 46 7.99 -0.48 0.52
CA ILE A 46 8.88 -1.19 -0.41
C ILE A 46 9.28 -2.56 0.15
N GLN A 47 9.61 -2.65 1.44
CA GLN A 47 9.96 -3.91 2.08
C GLN A 47 8.80 -4.91 2.02
N ILE A 48 7.58 -4.47 2.35
CA ILE A 48 6.40 -5.34 2.29
C ILE A 48 6.12 -5.80 0.86
N TYR A 49 6.22 -4.90 -0.14
CA TYR A 49 6.03 -5.29 -1.54
C TYR A 49 7.06 -6.30 -2.02
N PHE A 50 8.33 -6.10 -1.64
CA PHE A 50 9.38 -7.06 -1.95
C PHE A 50 9.10 -8.42 -1.30
N MET A 51 8.73 -8.45 -0.01
CA MET A 51 8.41 -9.69 0.69
C MET A 51 7.24 -10.45 0.06
N ILE A 52 6.15 -9.74 -0.29
CA ILE A 52 4.99 -10.34 -0.96
C ILE A 52 5.39 -10.89 -2.33
N GLY A 53 6.07 -10.08 -3.14
CA GLY A 53 6.50 -10.48 -4.48
C GLY A 53 7.44 -11.68 -4.45
N ASN A 54 8.39 -11.69 -3.51
CA ASN A 54 9.31 -12.80 -3.32
C ASN A 54 8.58 -14.09 -2.93
N GLU A 55 7.69 -14.04 -1.92
CA GLU A 55 6.92 -15.22 -1.49
C GLU A 55 6.06 -15.82 -2.62
N LEU A 56 5.40 -14.97 -3.41
CA LEU A 56 4.60 -15.40 -4.55
C LEU A 56 5.45 -15.97 -5.69
N ALA A 57 6.67 -15.46 -5.89
CA ALA A 57 7.57 -15.95 -6.92
C ALA A 57 8.29 -17.24 -6.51
N SER A 58 8.47 -17.48 -5.21
CA SER A 58 9.22 -18.63 -4.67
C SER A 58 8.35 -19.76 -4.13
N SER A 59 7.02 -19.68 -4.25
CA SER A 59 6.09 -20.69 -3.76
C SER A 59 4.96 -20.98 -4.74
N ASP A 60 4.33 -22.15 -4.59
CA ASP A 60 3.08 -22.48 -5.30
C ASP A 60 1.83 -21.98 -4.54
N VAL A 61 2.02 -21.18 -3.47
CA VAL A 61 0.94 -20.66 -2.65
C VAL A 61 0.39 -19.39 -3.31
N TRP A 62 -0.87 -19.46 -3.75
CA TRP A 62 -1.54 -18.32 -4.36
C TRP A 62 -2.58 -17.72 -3.39
N PRO A 63 -2.72 -16.38 -3.29
CA PRO A 63 -3.56 -15.75 -2.26
C PRO A 63 -5.04 -16.17 -2.31
N THR A 64 -5.71 -16.27 -1.17
CA THR A 64 -7.17 -16.54 -1.10
C THR A 64 -7.89 -15.49 -0.25
N TRP A 65 -9.23 -15.47 -0.32
CA TRP A 65 -10.06 -14.58 0.47
C TRP A 65 -10.42 -15.19 1.83
N TYR A 66 -10.63 -14.32 2.82
CA TYR A 66 -11.10 -14.73 4.15
C TYR A 66 -12.50 -15.36 4.09
N PRO A 67 -12.83 -16.26 5.04
CA PRO A 67 -14.19 -16.79 5.21
C PRO A 67 -15.23 -15.68 5.32
N GLY A 68 -16.37 -15.86 4.66
CA GLY A 68 -17.46 -14.87 4.65
C GLY A 68 -17.27 -13.73 3.64
N ASN A 69 -16.11 -13.62 2.98
CA ASN A 69 -15.93 -12.70 1.87
C ASN A 69 -16.75 -13.16 0.65
N GLU A 70 -17.54 -12.25 0.07
CA GLU A 70 -18.43 -12.52 -1.06
C GLU A 70 -17.71 -13.03 -2.32
N PHE A 71 -16.41 -12.76 -2.45
CA PHE A 71 -15.59 -13.21 -3.58
C PHE A 71 -14.88 -14.54 -3.33
N LYS A 72 -15.01 -15.15 -2.15
CA LYS A 72 -14.27 -16.37 -1.80
C LYS A 72 -14.59 -17.53 -2.75
N SER A 73 -15.87 -17.78 -3.03
CA SER A 73 -16.30 -18.88 -3.90
C SER A 73 -15.72 -18.77 -5.31
N ILE A 74 -15.73 -17.57 -5.88
CA ILE A 74 -15.16 -17.27 -7.20
C ILE A 74 -13.65 -17.52 -7.19
N ARG A 75 -12.96 -17.11 -6.11
CA ARG A 75 -11.52 -17.32 -5.98
C ARG A 75 -11.15 -18.79 -5.84
N ASP A 76 -11.86 -19.54 -5.01
CA ASP A 76 -11.62 -20.98 -4.83
C ASP A 76 -11.82 -21.72 -6.17
N ALA A 77 -12.85 -21.37 -6.95
CA ALA A 77 -13.07 -21.92 -8.28
C ALA A 77 -11.97 -21.55 -9.28
N SER A 78 -11.43 -20.34 -9.21
CA SER A 78 -10.29 -19.89 -10.04
C SER A 78 -9.01 -20.66 -9.69
N LEU A 79 -8.75 -20.90 -8.41
CA LEU A 79 -7.58 -21.65 -7.95
C LEU A 79 -7.63 -23.12 -8.38
N ALA A 80 -8.82 -23.72 -8.40
CA ALA A 80 -9.01 -25.11 -8.85
C ALA A 80 -8.74 -25.30 -10.35
N GLN A 81 -8.89 -24.26 -11.17
CA GLN A 81 -8.64 -24.30 -12.62
C GLN A 81 -7.18 -24.01 -13.00
N SER A 82 -6.44 -23.36 -12.10
CA SER A 82 -5.06 -22.90 -12.35
C SER A 82 -4.01 -23.95 -11.94
N ARG A 83 -4.44 -25.19 -11.67
CA ARG A 83 -3.60 -26.34 -11.35
C ARG A 83 -3.55 -27.32 -12.52
#